data_AF-A0A2J7RI75-F1
#
_entry.id   AF-A0A2J7RI75-F1
#
_cell.length_a   1.000
_cell.length_b   1.000
_cell.length_c   1.000
_cell.angle_alpha   90.00
_cell.angle_beta   90.00
_cell.angle_gamma   90.00
#
_symmetry.space_group_name_H-M   'P 1'
#
loop_
_entity.id
_entity.type
_entity.pdbx_description
1 polymer ?
#
loop_
_entity_poly.entity_id
_entity_poly.type
_entity_poly.pdbx_seq_one_letter_code
_entity_poly.pdbx_strand_id
1 'polypeptide(L)'
;MRKTSSVVCSVVAVCLCFMQSCTAREIRPLPQTNRAYEQLRKLLLSAIKDAAPLKRNGAKFQEPIPGGTPFPCNTGPGSPGARSPIRPTTVHKLRPGDIDVVGAMGDSITAGNGAASLNMMQAYVENRGLSFAIGGESTWRKYLTLPNILKEFNPKLVGYSLGDSLGFMNDSKFNVAEPIAMNRDLVFQSKLLIRRMKADQNVDFYKDWKIVTVLMGHNDFCSDMCYRDWTILPEKTRTELEIALSYLQENMPRALINLVPPLDVTNIKSITNAAPECQMFFRVACSCFFGPRGEYGQEVFKKIIKMSQQIYFEIVNNDRYANKEDFAVVVQPFSLNAKFHYTTKGDKNVTDLSDLAADCLHLSQKGHALGTRKLKKLPRLYS
;
A
#
# COMPACT_ATOMS: atom_id res chain seq x y z
N MET A 1 29.90 8.62 -21.79
CA MET A 1 29.06 8.17 -20.65
C MET A 1 28.20 9.26 -19.98
N ARG A 2 28.44 10.57 -20.15
CA ARG A 2 27.58 11.63 -19.54
C ARG A 2 26.30 12.00 -20.32
N LYS A 3 26.22 11.73 -21.64
CA LYS A 3 25.09 12.15 -22.49
C LYS A 3 23.85 11.24 -22.40
N THR A 4 24.02 9.95 -22.12
CA THR A 4 22.90 9.00 -21.99
C THR A 4 22.08 9.20 -20.71
N SER A 5 22.71 9.64 -19.61
CA SER A 5 22.02 9.90 -18.33
C SER A 5 21.06 11.10 -18.39
N SER A 6 21.42 12.14 -19.17
CA SER A 6 20.61 13.36 -19.31
C SER A 6 19.32 13.11 -20.09
N VAL A 7 19.37 12.29 -21.15
CA VAL A 7 18.19 11.98 -21.98
C VAL A 7 17.21 11.10 -21.21
N VAL A 8 17.71 10.14 -20.41
CA VAL A 8 16.88 9.28 -19.56
C VAL A 8 16.21 10.10 -18.44
N CYS A 9 16.91 11.03 -17.79
CA CYS A 9 16.31 11.95 -16.81
C CYS A 9 15.21 12.82 -17.41
N SER A 10 15.40 13.33 -18.64
CA SER A 10 14.37 14.11 -19.34
C SER A 10 13.15 13.26 -19.73
N VAL A 11 13.36 12.01 -20.15
CA VAL A 11 12.26 11.07 -20.45
C VAL A 11 11.49 10.69 -19.18
N VAL A 12 12.16 10.49 -18.05
CA VAL A 12 11.52 10.21 -16.74
C VAL A 12 10.74 11.43 -16.24
N ALA A 13 11.27 12.64 -16.38
CA ALA A 13 10.57 13.87 -16.01
C ALA A 13 9.32 14.13 -16.89
N VAL A 14 9.43 13.90 -18.20
CA VAL A 14 8.28 13.98 -19.13
C VAL A 14 7.26 12.87 -18.84
N CYS A 15 7.72 11.66 -18.50
CA CYS A 15 6.84 10.57 -18.06
C CYS A 15 6.14 10.90 -16.73
N LEU A 16 6.79 11.56 -15.78
CA LEU A 16 6.19 12.00 -14.53
C LEU A 16 5.12 13.09 -14.75
N CYS A 17 5.36 14.05 -15.66
CA CYS A 17 4.36 15.05 -16.05
C CYS A 17 3.16 14.43 -16.80
N PHE A 18 3.38 13.43 -17.67
CA PHE A 18 2.30 12.68 -18.30
C PHE A 18 1.56 11.77 -17.30
N MET A 19 2.26 11.17 -16.34
CA MET A 19 1.66 10.35 -15.27
C MET A 19 0.77 11.17 -14.35
N GLN A 20 1.14 12.40 -14.01
CA GLN A 20 0.30 13.32 -13.21
C GLN A 20 -0.99 13.75 -13.93
N SER A 21 -1.00 13.77 -15.26
CA SER A 21 -2.13 14.26 -16.05
C SER A 21 -3.12 13.16 -16.46
N CYS A 22 -2.73 11.88 -16.44
CA CYS A 22 -3.62 10.76 -16.78
C CYS A 22 -4.31 10.07 -15.61
N THR A 23 -3.84 10.24 -14.36
CA THR A 23 -4.41 9.53 -13.19
C THR A 23 -5.48 10.31 -12.44
N ALA A 24 -5.67 11.62 -12.73
CA ALA A 24 -6.35 12.54 -11.83
C ALA A 24 -7.80 12.96 -12.21
N ARG A 25 -8.42 12.38 -13.24
CA ARG A 25 -9.82 12.70 -13.57
C ARG A 25 -10.54 11.47 -14.11
N GLU A 26 -11.87 11.45 -13.95
CA GLU A 26 -12.82 10.63 -14.72
C GLU A 26 -12.74 10.82 -16.26
N ILE A 27 -11.68 11.45 -16.77
CA ILE A 27 -11.30 11.37 -18.17
C ILE A 27 -10.87 9.93 -18.37
N ARG A 28 -11.78 9.06 -18.83
CA ARG A 28 -11.39 7.81 -19.50
C ARG A 28 -10.46 8.24 -20.63
N PRO A 29 -9.14 8.02 -20.52
CA PRO A 29 -8.27 8.32 -21.64
C PRO A 29 -8.76 7.45 -22.81
N LEU A 30 -8.74 7.99 -24.02
CA LEU A 30 -9.14 7.23 -25.21
C LEU A 30 -8.49 5.83 -25.17
N PRO A 31 -9.18 4.75 -25.59
CA PRO A 31 -8.62 3.40 -25.52
C PRO A 31 -7.25 3.23 -26.19
N GLN A 32 -6.89 4.13 -27.12
CA GLN A 32 -5.59 4.21 -27.76
C GLN A 32 -4.52 4.83 -26.84
N THR A 33 -4.82 5.89 -26.10
CA THR A 33 -3.87 6.54 -25.18
C THR A 33 -3.58 5.65 -23.97
N ASN A 34 -4.58 4.93 -23.47
CA ASN A 34 -4.37 3.91 -22.43
C ASN A 34 -3.43 2.79 -22.89
N ARG A 35 -3.63 2.26 -24.11
CA ARG A 35 -2.76 1.19 -24.64
C ARG A 35 -1.31 1.66 -24.84
N ALA A 36 -1.12 2.87 -25.36
CA ALA A 36 0.22 3.45 -25.51
C ALA A 36 0.91 3.63 -24.14
N TYR A 37 0.17 4.11 -23.14
CA TYR A 37 0.66 4.25 -21.77
C TYR A 37 1.04 2.89 -21.15
N GLU A 38 0.17 1.88 -21.26
CA GLU A 38 0.47 0.53 -20.76
C GLU A 38 1.72 -0.07 -21.43
N GLN A 39 1.87 0.09 -22.74
CA GLN A 39 3.05 -0.36 -23.48
C GLN A 39 4.32 0.36 -23.00
N LEU A 40 4.26 1.69 -22.85
CA LEU A 40 5.39 2.47 -22.35
C LEU A 40 5.82 2.02 -20.95
N ARG A 41 4.85 1.79 -20.04
CA ARG A 41 5.17 1.31 -18.69
C ARG A 41 5.77 -0.10 -18.69
N LYS A 42 5.27 -1.01 -19.55
CA LYS A 42 5.85 -2.34 -19.71
C LYS A 42 7.29 -2.26 -20.21
N LEU A 43 7.56 -1.42 -21.21
CA LEU A 43 8.91 -1.20 -21.74
C LEU A 43 9.84 -0.64 -20.67
N LEU A 44 9.40 0.36 -19.90
CA LEU A 44 10.18 0.92 -18.81
C LEU A 44 10.50 -0.13 -17.73
N LEU A 45 9.51 -0.95 -17.35
CA LEU A 45 9.72 -2.03 -16.40
C LEU A 45 10.74 -3.05 -16.90
N SER A 46 10.68 -3.46 -18.17
CA SER A 46 11.66 -4.36 -18.78
C SER A 46 13.05 -3.73 -18.76
N ALA A 47 13.18 -2.49 -19.25
CA ALA A 47 14.45 -1.79 -19.33
C ALA A 47 15.13 -1.65 -17.96
N ILE A 48 14.36 -1.37 -16.90
CA ILE A 48 14.91 -1.30 -15.53
C ILE A 48 15.43 -2.67 -15.06
N LYS A 49 14.69 -3.76 -15.36
CA LYS A 49 15.10 -5.13 -14.99
C LYS A 49 16.34 -5.59 -15.75
N ASP A 50 16.42 -5.26 -17.03
CA ASP A 50 17.53 -5.62 -17.91
C ASP A 50 18.81 -4.85 -17.55
N ALA A 51 18.68 -3.59 -17.13
CA ALA A 51 19.82 -2.76 -16.75
C ALA A 51 20.55 -3.25 -15.49
N ALA A 52 19.82 -3.82 -14.52
CA ALA A 52 20.42 -4.44 -13.35
C ALA A 52 19.46 -5.43 -12.69
N PRO A 53 19.86 -6.69 -12.46
CA PRO A 53 19.02 -7.66 -11.80
C PRO A 53 18.66 -7.20 -10.38
N LEU A 54 17.39 -7.34 -10.01
CA LEU A 54 16.92 -7.07 -8.66
C LEU A 54 17.53 -8.10 -7.70
N LYS A 55 18.55 -7.71 -6.92
CA LYS A 55 19.09 -8.57 -5.86
C LYS A 55 18.11 -8.56 -4.68
N ARG A 56 17.44 -9.69 -4.48
CA ARG A 56 16.42 -9.85 -3.42
C ARG A 56 17.03 -10.33 -2.09
N ASN A 57 18.11 -9.68 -1.64
CA ASN A 57 18.85 -10.00 -0.42
C ASN A 57 19.58 -8.78 0.15
N GLY A 58 20.15 -8.92 1.36
CA GLY A 58 20.89 -7.87 2.05
C GLY A 58 20.03 -7.08 3.04
N ALA A 59 20.57 -5.99 3.58
CA ALA A 59 20.00 -5.27 4.73
C ALA A 59 18.56 -4.76 4.51
N LYS A 60 18.16 -4.49 3.26
CA LYS A 60 16.81 -4.02 2.90
C LYS A 60 15.76 -5.15 2.86
N PHE A 61 16.16 -6.39 3.10
CA PHE A 61 15.29 -7.55 3.20
C PHE A 61 15.23 -8.03 4.64
N GLN A 62 14.10 -8.63 5.02
CA GLN A 62 14.04 -9.38 6.27
C GLN A 62 15.01 -10.57 6.20
N GLU A 63 15.59 -10.92 7.33
CA GLU A 63 16.30 -12.20 7.44
C GLU A 63 15.32 -13.37 7.24
N PRO A 64 15.63 -14.32 6.34
CA PRO A 64 14.79 -15.48 6.14
C PRO A 64 14.66 -16.32 7.41
N ILE A 65 13.44 -16.76 7.70
CA ILE A 65 13.18 -17.63 8.84
C ILE A 65 13.52 -19.07 8.45
N PRO A 66 14.34 -19.80 9.24
CA PRO A 66 14.73 -21.17 8.93
C PRO A 66 13.53 -22.09 8.67
N GLY A 67 13.70 -23.07 7.77
CA GLY A 67 12.63 -24.00 7.39
C GLY A 67 12.08 -24.83 8.56
N GLY A 68 12.93 -25.17 9.52
CA GLY A 68 12.56 -25.93 10.72
C GLY A 68 11.81 -25.13 11.79
N THR A 69 11.74 -23.80 11.68
CA THR A 69 11.03 -22.97 12.68
C THR A 69 9.52 -23.12 12.50
N PRO A 70 8.73 -23.64 13.45
CA PRO A 70 7.29 -23.75 13.27
C PRO A 70 6.62 -22.37 13.10
N PHE A 71 5.49 -22.32 12.41
CA PHE A 71 4.68 -21.11 12.36
C PHE A 71 4.17 -20.80 13.79
N PRO A 72 4.33 -19.55 14.29
CA PRO A 72 4.12 -19.25 15.71
C PRO A 72 2.66 -19.31 16.18
N CYS A 73 1.69 -19.39 15.26
CA CYS A 73 0.28 -19.55 15.60
C CYS A 73 -0.19 -20.98 15.33
N ASN A 74 -1.03 -21.52 16.21
CA ASN A 74 -1.65 -22.83 15.98
C ASN A 74 -2.64 -22.75 14.81
N THR A 75 -2.38 -23.52 13.76
CA THR A 75 -3.23 -23.61 12.54
C THR A 75 -4.08 -24.89 12.52
N GLY A 76 -3.93 -25.76 13.51
CA GLY A 76 -4.63 -27.05 13.59
C GLY A 76 -6.14 -26.91 13.82
N PRO A 77 -6.93 -27.94 13.47
CA PRO A 77 -8.38 -27.94 13.65
C PRO A 77 -8.80 -27.53 15.07
N GLY A 78 -9.81 -26.67 15.17
CA GLY A 78 -10.32 -26.17 16.45
C GLY A 78 -9.52 -25.00 17.04
N SER A 79 -8.38 -24.61 16.47
CA SER A 79 -7.69 -23.39 16.90
C SER A 79 -8.49 -22.13 16.55
N PRO A 80 -8.28 -21.00 17.27
CA PRO A 80 -8.95 -19.73 16.93
C PRO A 80 -8.62 -19.20 15.53
N GLY A 81 -7.48 -19.61 14.95
CA GLY A 81 -7.05 -19.21 13.61
C GLY A 81 -7.53 -20.13 12.50
N ALA A 82 -7.80 -21.40 12.83
CA ALA A 82 -8.21 -22.40 11.86
C ALA A 82 -9.55 -22.07 11.21
N ARG A 83 -9.72 -22.54 9.98
CA ARG A 83 -10.96 -22.42 9.22
C ARG A 83 -12.13 -22.99 10.02
N SER A 84 -13.25 -22.27 10.03
CA SER A 84 -14.46 -22.70 10.71
C SER A 84 -15.03 -23.95 10.02
N PRO A 85 -15.60 -24.92 10.78
CA PRO A 85 -16.25 -26.09 10.19
C PRO A 85 -17.41 -25.71 9.25
N ILE A 86 -18.10 -24.63 9.59
CA ILE A 86 -19.14 -24.01 8.78
C ILE A 86 -18.71 -22.59 8.48
N ARG A 87 -18.76 -22.20 7.20
CA ARG A 87 -18.43 -20.83 6.79
C ARG A 87 -19.32 -19.84 7.53
N PRO A 88 -18.74 -18.85 8.24
CA PRO A 88 -19.54 -17.91 9.01
C PRO A 88 -20.41 -17.05 8.08
N THR A 89 -21.60 -16.68 8.53
CA THR A 89 -22.47 -15.71 7.84
C THR A 89 -22.26 -14.29 8.29
N THR A 90 -21.61 -14.12 9.45
CA THR A 90 -21.35 -12.83 10.09
C THR A 90 -19.86 -12.61 10.28
N VAL A 91 -19.44 -11.37 10.16
CA VAL A 91 -18.06 -10.92 10.32
C VAL A 91 -17.58 -11.07 11.77
N HIS A 92 -18.51 -11.05 12.73
CA HIS A 92 -18.24 -11.25 14.17
C HIS A 92 -17.74 -12.67 14.50
N LYS A 93 -18.00 -13.64 13.62
CA LYS A 93 -17.53 -15.03 13.75
C LYS A 93 -16.38 -15.37 12.81
N LEU A 94 -15.89 -14.39 12.05
CA LEU A 94 -14.87 -14.59 11.03
C LEU A 94 -13.52 -14.96 11.66
N ARG A 95 -12.93 -16.05 11.18
CA ARG A 95 -11.57 -16.49 11.56
C ARG A 95 -10.59 -16.24 10.42
N PRO A 96 -9.27 -16.14 10.69
CA PRO A 96 -8.24 -16.07 9.66
C PRO A 96 -8.39 -17.15 8.56
N GLY A 97 -8.66 -18.40 8.93
CA GLY A 97 -8.86 -19.49 7.97
C GLY A 97 -10.15 -19.44 7.16
N ASP A 98 -11.11 -18.58 7.53
CA ASP A 98 -12.34 -18.36 6.77
C ASP A 98 -12.19 -17.32 5.65
N ILE A 99 -11.10 -16.53 5.67
CA ILE A 99 -10.80 -15.56 4.63
C ILE A 99 -10.39 -16.30 3.37
N ASP A 100 -11.18 -16.14 2.31
CA ASP A 100 -10.96 -16.80 1.02
C ASP A 100 -10.22 -15.88 0.04
N VAL A 101 -10.47 -14.56 0.12
CA VAL A 101 -9.98 -13.56 -0.85
C VAL A 101 -9.29 -12.40 -0.15
N VAL A 102 -8.13 -12.00 -0.65
CA VAL A 102 -7.46 -10.73 -0.28
C VAL A 102 -7.54 -9.71 -1.42
N GLY A 103 -7.80 -8.45 -1.07
CA GLY A 103 -7.79 -7.30 -1.98
C GLY A 103 -7.02 -6.13 -1.37
N ALA A 104 -6.56 -5.20 -2.20
CA ALA A 104 -5.95 -3.97 -1.69
C ALA A 104 -6.19 -2.78 -2.60
N MET A 105 -6.41 -1.64 -1.96
CA MET A 105 -6.56 -0.32 -2.57
C MET A 105 -5.55 0.63 -1.92
N GLY A 106 -5.01 1.57 -2.70
CA GLY A 106 -4.03 2.51 -2.19
C GLY A 106 -3.18 3.16 -3.25
N ASP A 107 -2.05 3.68 -2.79
CA ASP A 107 -1.05 4.34 -3.63
C ASP A 107 0.19 3.45 -3.88
N SER A 108 1.32 4.09 -4.19
CA SER A 108 2.60 3.43 -4.47
C SER A 108 3.13 2.58 -3.31
N ILE A 109 2.81 2.89 -2.05
CA ILE A 109 3.21 2.04 -0.92
C ILE A 109 2.43 0.71 -0.99
N THR A 110 1.13 0.76 -1.27
CA THR A 110 0.31 -0.46 -1.40
C THR A 110 0.68 -1.28 -2.64
N ALA A 111 1.12 -0.62 -3.73
CA ALA A 111 1.69 -1.26 -4.91
C ALA A 111 3.11 -1.86 -4.67
N GLY A 112 3.75 -1.58 -3.54
CA GLY A 112 5.08 -2.10 -3.21
C GLY A 112 6.20 -1.45 -4.04
N ASN A 113 6.05 -0.18 -4.42
CA ASN A 113 7.06 0.55 -5.18
C ASN A 113 8.43 0.49 -4.48
N GLY A 114 9.43 0.01 -5.20
CA GLY A 114 10.80 0.00 -4.75
C GLY A 114 11.09 -0.93 -3.57
N ALA A 115 10.19 -1.84 -3.19
CA ALA A 115 10.42 -2.74 -2.06
C ALA A 115 11.70 -3.59 -2.24
N ALA A 116 12.07 -3.92 -3.47
CA ALA A 116 13.30 -4.64 -3.81
C ALA A 116 14.39 -3.75 -4.45
N SER A 117 14.29 -2.43 -4.33
CA SER A 117 15.18 -1.51 -5.02
C SER A 117 16.57 -1.41 -4.38
N LEU A 118 17.59 -1.41 -5.24
CA LEU A 118 18.99 -1.17 -4.89
C LEU A 118 19.46 0.24 -5.29
N ASN A 119 18.75 0.87 -6.21
CA ASN A 119 19.04 2.20 -6.73
C ASN A 119 17.75 2.95 -7.09
N MET A 120 17.88 4.25 -7.38
CA MET A 120 16.75 5.14 -7.63
C MET A 120 15.88 4.71 -8.82
N MET A 121 16.48 4.14 -9.88
CA MET A 121 15.69 3.69 -11.04
C MET A 121 14.79 2.51 -10.69
N GLN A 122 15.28 1.59 -9.85
CA GLN A 122 14.50 0.46 -9.37
C GLN A 122 13.38 0.86 -8.40
N ALA A 123 13.40 2.07 -7.83
CA ALA A 123 12.32 2.56 -6.97
C ALA A 123 10.98 2.74 -7.72
N TYR A 124 11.03 2.88 -9.05
CA TYR A 124 9.84 2.93 -9.90
C TYR A 124 9.22 1.55 -10.17
N VAL A 125 9.88 0.46 -9.77
CA VAL A 125 9.36 -0.90 -9.95
C VAL A 125 8.30 -1.19 -8.91
N GLU A 126 7.12 -1.62 -9.35
CA GLU A 126 6.04 -2.06 -8.47
C GLU A 126 6.26 -3.52 -8.04
N ASN A 127 6.93 -3.73 -6.91
CA ASN A 127 7.17 -5.06 -6.34
C ASN A 127 5.91 -5.55 -5.59
N ARG A 128 4.76 -5.61 -6.26
CA ARG A 128 3.45 -5.93 -5.65
C ARG A 128 3.47 -7.23 -4.86
N GLY A 129 4.24 -8.22 -5.30
CA GLY A 129 4.44 -9.50 -4.60
C GLY A 129 5.05 -9.39 -3.19
N LEU A 130 5.70 -8.26 -2.88
CA LEU A 130 6.35 -7.99 -1.59
C LEU A 130 5.55 -7.02 -0.69
N SER A 131 4.42 -6.49 -1.18
CA SER A 131 3.61 -5.53 -0.44
C SER A 131 3.03 -6.15 0.84
N PHE A 132 3.18 -5.46 1.96
CA PHE A 132 2.67 -5.91 3.27
C PHE A 132 1.16 -6.22 3.24
N ALA A 133 0.40 -5.49 2.41
CA ALA A 133 -1.05 -5.52 2.35
C ALA A 133 -1.59 -6.70 1.53
N ILE A 134 -0.92 -7.07 0.43
CA ILE A 134 -1.45 -8.02 -0.56
C ILE A 134 -0.40 -8.83 -1.33
N GLY A 135 0.89 -8.65 -1.04
CA GLY A 135 1.93 -9.48 -1.63
C GLY A 135 1.84 -10.92 -1.15
N GLY A 136 1.81 -11.90 -2.07
CA GLY A 136 1.75 -13.33 -1.74
C GLY A 136 2.94 -14.11 -2.28
N GLU A 137 4.00 -13.41 -2.68
CA GLU A 137 5.20 -14.05 -3.21
C GLU A 137 5.90 -14.86 -2.12
N SER A 138 6.33 -16.08 -2.48
CA SER A 138 7.00 -17.01 -1.55
C SER A 138 6.14 -17.33 -0.32
N THR A 139 6.73 -17.32 0.88
CA THR A 139 6.10 -17.68 2.16
C THR A 139 6.46 -16.66 3.23
N TRP A 140 5.79 -16.68 4.38
CA TRP A 140 6.05 -15.77 5.50
C TRP A 140 7.50 -15.82 6.00
N ARG A 141 8.18 -16.96 5.77
CA ARG A 141 9.58 -17.17 6.11
C ARG A 141 10.50 -16.26 5.32
N LYS A 142 10.22 -16.09 4.03
CA LYS A 142 11.04 -15.28 3.13
C LYS A 142 10.53 -13.84 3.09
N TYR A 143 9.23 -13.67 2.90
CA TYR A 143 8.57 -12.37 2.80
C TYR A 143 7.34 -12.36 3.71
N LEU A 144 7.41 -11.63 4.82
CA LEU A 144 6.31 -11.50 5.75
C LEU A 144 5.32 -10.46 5.22
N THR A 145 4.14 -10.93 4.83
CA THR A 145 3.03 -10.13 4.33
C THR A 145 1.72 -10.67 4.90
N LEU A 146 0.64 -9.89 4.86
CA LEU A 146 -0.67 -10.37 5.31
C LEU A 146 -1.12 -11.64 4.56
N PRO A 147 -1.06 -11.74 3.22
CA PRO A 147 -1.42 -12.98 2.53
C PRO A 147 -0.52 -14.16 2.88
N ASN A 148 0.79 -13.95 3.07
CA ASN A 148 1.71 -15.03 3.44
C ASN A 148 1.46 -15.57 4.84
N ILE A 149 0.90 -14.77 5.75
CA ILE A 149 0.36 -15.23 7.04
C ILE A 149 -0.95 -16.00 6.84
N LEU A 150 -1.89 -15.44 6.05
CA LEU A 150 -3.21 -16.05 5.84
C LEU A 150 -3.13 -17.41 5.14
N LYS A 151 -2.15 -17.63 4.25
CA LYS A 151 -1.91 -18.93 3.61
C LYS A 151 -1.64 -20.07 4.61
N GLU A 152 -1.10 -19.77 5.80
CA GLU A 152 -0.88 -20.77 6.86
C GLU A 152 -2.21 -21.23 7.50
N PHE A 153 -3.25 -20.39 7.45
CA PHE A 153 -4.59 -20.72 7.95
C PHE A 153 -5.55 -21.22 6.85
N ASN A 154 -5.39 -20.71 5.63
CA ASN A 154 -6.14 -21.12 4.44
C ASN A 154 -5.21 -21.22 3.21
N PRO A 155 -4.71 -22.42 2.88
CA PRO A 155 -3.88 -22.63 1.70
C PRO A 155 -4.57 -22.34 0.36
N LYS A 156 -5.92 -22.25 0.34
CA LYS A 156 -6.72 -21.93 -0.86
C LYS A 156 -6.98 -20.43 -1.04
N LEU A 157 -6.31 -19.56 -0.27
CA LEU A 157 -6.43 -18.11 -0.40
C LEU A 157 -6.16 -17.65 -1.84
N VAL A 158 -6.96 -16.71 -2.36
CA VAL A 158 -6.77 -16.11 -3.69
C VAL A 158 -6.70 -14.59 -3.63
N GLY A 159 -6.25 -13.97 -4.74
CA GLY A 159 -6.25 -12.51 -4.92
C GLY A 159 -4.94 -11.79 -4.62
N TYR A 160 -3.96 -12.46 -4.02
CA TYR A 160 -2.65 -11.88 -3.70
C TYR A 160 -1.78 -11.65 -4.93
N SER A 161 -0.97 -10.59 -4.92
CA SER A 161 -0.06 -10.27 -6.01
C SER A 161 1.19 -11.13 -6.00
N LEU A 162 1.81 -11.29 -7.17
CA LEU A 162 3.07 -12.01 -7.37
C LEU A 162 4.09 -11.13 -8.11
N GLY A 163 5.37 -11.29 -7.77
CA GLY A 163 6.47 -10.68 -8.52
C GLY A 163 6.40 -9.16 -8.63
N ASP A 164 7.00 -8.66 -9.71
CA ASP A 164 6.91 -7.25 -10.08
C ASP A 164 5.89 -7.12 -11.19
N SER A 165 4.84 -6.35 -10.92
CA SER A 165 3.66 -6.30 -11.78
C SER A 165 3.08 -4.90 -11.77
N LEU A 166 2.75 -4.40 -12.96
CA LEU A 166 1.96 -3.18 -13.10
C LEU A 166 0.49 -3.46 -12.75
N GLY A 167 -0.25 -2.42 -12.38
CA GLY A 167 -1.65 -2.56 -11.94
C GLY A 167 -2.58 -3.24 -12.96
N PHE A 168 -2.30 -3.16 -14.26
CA PHE A 168 -3.09 -3.81 -15.33
C PHE A 168 -2.58 -5.20 -15.72
N MET A 169 -1.46 -5.68 -15.16
CA MET A 169 -0.93 -7.01 -15.45
C MET A 169 -1.61 -8.07 -14.57
N ASN A 170 -1.67 -9.31 -15.07
CA ASN A 170 -2.36 -10.42 -14.42
C ASN A 170 -1.81 -10.72 -13.01
N ASP A 171 -0.50 -10.56 -12.80
CA ASP A 171 0.17 -10.84 -11.52
C ASP A 171 -0.14 -9.80 -10.43
N SER A 172 -0.76 -8.67 -10.78
CA SER A 172 -1.27 -7.70 -9.81
C SER A 172 -2.47 -8.25 -9.04
N LYS A 173 -3.22 -9.19 -9.63
CA LYS A 173 -4.45 -9.77 -9.08
C LYS A 173 -5.40 -8.69 -8.54
N PHE A 174 -5.74 -8.72 -7.26
CA PHE A 174 -6.66 -7.79 -6.62
C PHE A 174 -5.96 -6.62 -5.91
N ASN A 175 -4.67 -6.39 -6.22
CA ASN A 175 -4.01 -5.15 -5.89
C ASN A 175 -4.32 -4.11 -6.96
N VAL A 176 -5.30 -3.26 -6.68
CA VAL A 176 -5.73 -2.16 -7.57
C VAL A 176 -5.11 -0.82 -7.18
N ALA A 177 -4.15 -0.83 -6.25
CA ALA A 177 -3.41 0.36 -5.90
C ALA A 177 -2.64 0.90 -7.11
N GLU A 178 -2.54 2.22 -7.25
CA GLU A 178 -1.81 2.86 -8.34
C GLU A 178 -0.87 3.93 -7.78
N PRO A 179 0.36 4.03 -8.28
CA PRO A 179 1.25 5.12 -7.91
C PRO A 179 0.57 6.49 -8.11
N ILE A 180 0.86 7.44 -7.22
CA ILE A 180 0.35 8.82 -7.26
C ILE A 180 -1.15 8.93 -6.91
N ALA A 181 -1.86 7.82 -6.69
CA ALA A 181 -3.27 7.84 -6.28
C ALA A 181 -3.49 8.59 -4.95
N MET A 182 -4.65 9.21 -4.84
CA MET A 182 -5.12 10.00 -3.71
C MET A 182 -6.48 9.46 -3.21
N ASN A 183 -6.98 10.00 -2.10
CA ASN A 183 -8.28 9.61 -1.56
C ASN A 183 -9.42 9.72 -2.60
N ARG A 184 -9.41 10.74 -3.47
CA ARG A 184 -10.36 10.89 -4.58
C ARG A 184 -10.44 9.71 -5.55
N ASP A 185 -9.38 8.91 -5.63
CA ASP A 185 -9.29 7.77 -6.56
C ASP A 185 -9.86 6.47 -5.95
N LEU A 186 -10.20 6.46 -4.66
CA LEU A 186 -10.66 5.26 -3.95
C LEU A 186 -11.95 4.69 -4.56
N VAL A 187 -12.88 5.54 -5.02
CA VAL A 187 -14.12 5.05 -5.66
C VAL A 187 -13.83 4.31 -6.96
N PHE A 188 -12.88 4.82 -7.76
CA PHE A 188 -12.44 4.13 -8.97
C PHE A 188 -11.78 2.79 -8.64
N GLN A 189 -10.89 2.76 -7.64
CA GLN A 189 -10.26 1.53 -7.19
C GLN A 189 -11.29 0.52 -6.65
N SER A 190 -12.30 0.94 -5.88
CA SER A 190 -13.39 0.07 -5.42
C SER A 190 -14.15 -0.58 -6.58
N LYS A 191 -14.51 0.22 -7.60
CA LYS A 191 -15.18 -0.29 -8.82
C LYS A 191 -14.31 -1.31 -9.56
N LEU A 192 -13.02 -1.01 -9.73
CA LEU A 192 -12.07 -1.90 -10.40
C LEU A 192 -11.87 -3.21 -9.63
N LEU A 193 -11.74 -3.12 -8.30
CA LEU A 193 -11.56 -4.28 -7.43
C LEU A 193 -12.75 -5.23 -7.50
N ILE A 194 -13.97 -4.71 -7.34
CA ILE A 194 -15.21 -5.49 -7.45
C ILE A 194 -15.33 -6.12 -8.84
N ARG A 195 -15.02 -5.37 -9.91
CA ARG A 195 -15.03 -5.89 -11.28
C ARG A 195 -14.06 -7.06 -11.44
N ARG A 196 -12.84 -6.97 -10.91
CA ARG A 196 -11.85 -8.06 -10.97
C ARG A 196 -12.32 -9.29 -10.19
N MET A 197 -12.84 -9.11 -8.99
CA MET A 197 -13.34 -10.22 -8.17
C MET A 197 -14.52 -10.93 -8.81
N LYS A 198 -15.45 -10.20 -9.45
CA LYS A 198 -16.59 -10.81 -10.18
C LYS A 198 -16.16 -11.57 -11.44
N ALA A 199 -15.03 -11.20 -12.04
CA ALA A 199 -14.53 -11.81 -13.27
C ALA A 199 -13.61 -13.01 -13.02
N ASP A 200 -13.08 -13.18 -11.81
CA ASP A 200 -12.18 -14.28 -11.46
C ASP A 200 -12.97 -15.54 -11.12
N GLN A 201 -12.74 -16.61 -11.86
CA GLN A 201 -13.44 -17.89 -11.69
C GLN A 201 -13.11 -18.59 -10.37
N ASN A 202 -12.04 -18.18 -9.69
CA ASN A 202 -11.64 -18.73 -8.38
C ASN A 202 -12.32 -18.02 -7.20
N VAL A 203 -13.22 -17.07 -7.47
CA VAL A 203 -13.92 -16.28 -6.46
C VAL A 203 -15.42 -16.52 -6.56
N ASP A 204 -16.01 -17.11 -5.52
CA ASP A 204 -17.45 -16.99 -5.29
C ASP A 204 -17.73 -15.60 -4.70
N PHE A 205 -18.02 -14.64 -5.57
CA PHE A 205 -18.18 -13.24 -5.19
C PHE A 205 -19.22 -13.02 -4.08
N TYR A 206 -20.24 -13.87 -3.98
CA TYR A 206 -21.32 -13.71 -3.00
C TYR A 206 -21.09 -14.50 -1.71
N LYS A 207 -20.37 -15.61 -1.76
CA LYS A 207 -20.17 -16.47 -0.58
C LYS A 207 -18.81 -16.33 0.07
N ASP A 208 -17.75 -16.00 -0.67
CA ASP A 208 -16.39 -15.96 -0.14
C ASP A 208 -16.18 -14.78 0.80
N TRP A 209 -15.45 -14.98 1.89
CA TRP A 209 -15.07 -13.86 2.76
C TRP A 209 -13.85 -13.13 2.18
N LYS A 210 -13.98 -11.82 2.09
CA LYS A 210 -12.98 -10.91 1.52
C LYS A 210 -12.38 -10.05 2.60
N ILE A 211 -11.06 -9.94 2.65
CA ILE A 211 -10.38 -8.88 3.38
C ILE A 211 -9.77 -7.90 2.40
N VAL A 212 -10.07 -6.61 2.53
CA VAL A 212 -9.54 -5.55 1.66
C VAL A 212 -8.74 -4.57 2.49
N THR A 213 -7.43 -4.47 2.26
CA THR A 213 -6.59 -3.46 2.92
C THR A 213 -6.60 -2.17 2.14
N VAL A 214 -6.88 -1.05 2.81
CA VAL A 214 -6.88 0.29 2.21
C VAL A 214 -5.83 1.15 2.90
N LEU A 215 -4.85 1.62 2.14
CA LEU A 215 -3.83 2.57 2.61
C LEU A 215 -3.68 3.68 1.55
N MET A 216 -4.19 4.87 1.86
CA MET A 216 -4.27 6.00 0.93
C MET A 216 -4.03 7.32 1.67
N GLY A 217 -3.69 8.37 0.93
CA GLY A 217 -3.61 9.74 1.47
C GLY A 217 -2.20 10.32 1.55
N HIS A 218 -1.15 9.54 1.25
CA HIS A 218 0.22 10.09 1.23
C HIS A 218 0.35 11.18 0.15
N ASN A 219 -0.23 10.97 -1.03
CA ASN A 219 -0.18 11.94 -2.12
C ASN A 219 -1.07 13.17 -1.87
N ASP A 220 -2.15 13.04 -1.09
CA ASP A 220 -2.93 14.18 -0.62
C ASP A 220 -2.06 15.13 0.22
N PHE A 221 -1.21 14.59 1.10
CA PHE A 221 -0.27 15.37 1.91
C PHE A 221 0.94 15.86 1.11
N CYS A 222 1.50 15.00 0.27
CA CYS A 222 2.75 15.25 -0.45
C CYS A 222 2.58 16.17 -1.66
N SER A 223 1.38 16.25 -2.23
CA SER A 223 1.06 17.09 -3.39
C SER A 223 -0.12 18.02 -3.11
N ASP A 224 -1.35 17.51 -3.01
CA ASP A 224 -2.59 18.31 -3.08
C ASP A 224 -2.66 19.41 -1.99
N MET A 225 -2.18 19.13 -0.78
CA MET A 225 -2.25 20.03 0.38
C MET A 225 -1.64 21.44 0.12
N CYS A 226 -0.61 21.58 -0.71
CA CYS A 226 0.02 22.88 -0.98
C CYS A 226 -0.55 23.62 -2.18
N TYR A 227 -1.38 22.97 -2.99
CA TYR A 227 -1.93 23.52 -4.23
C TYR A 227 -3.44 23.72 -4.17
N ARG A 228 -4.07 23.30 -3.08
CA ARG A 228 -5.48 23.51 -2.76
C ARG A 228 -5.60 24.13 -1.37
N ASP A 229 -6.82 24.49 -1.00
CA ASP A 229 -7.10 24.89 0.37
C ASP A 229 -6.84 23.71 1.31
N TRP A 230 -5.76 23.78 2.09
CA TRP A 230 -5.41 22.73 3.06
C TRP A 230 -6.38 22.66 4.23
N THR A 231 -7.16 23.72 4.50
CA THR A 231 -8.07 23.76 5.66
C THR A 231 -9.25 22.79 5.47
N ILE A 232 -9.63 22.52 4.22
CA ILE A 232 -10.70 21.57 3.89
C ILE A 232 -10.22 20.12 3.78
N LEU A 233 -8.90 19.86 3.85
CA LEU A 233 -8.35 18.53 3.61
C LEU A 233 -8.89 17.45 4.57
N PRO A 234 -9.09 17.70 5.88
CA PRO A 234 -9.70 16.71 6.76
C PRO A 234 -11.12 16.33 6.33
N GLU A 235 -11.95 17.31 5.97
CA GLU A 235 -13.33 17.07 5.54
C GLU A 235 -13.41 16.39 4.17
N LYS A 236 -12.51 16.78 3.24
CA LYS A 236 -12.34 16.10 1.96
C LYS A 236 -11.95 14.63 2.17
N THR A 237 -11.01 14.36 3.08
CA THR A 237 -10.59 13.00 3.46
C THR A 237 -11.78 12.18 3.97
N ARG A 238 -12.62 12.78 4.84
CA ARG A 238 -13.85 12.15 5.32
C ARG A 238 -14.78 11.78 4.17
N THR A 239 -15.13 12.77 3.36
CA THR A 239 -16.09 12.60 2.26
C THR A 239 -15.63 11.51 1.29
N GLU A 240 -14.37 11.54 0.87
CA GLU A 240 -13.84 10.58 -0.12
C GLU A 240 -13.76 9.15 0.43
N LEU A 241 -13.37 8.99 1.70
CA LEU A 241 -13.40 7.68 2.37
C LEU A 241 -14.83 7.17 2.53
N GLU A 242 -15.75 8.01 3.00
CA GLU A 242 -17.15 7.61 3.21
C GLU A 242 -17.83 7.18 1.90
N ILE A 243 -17.61 7.90 0.79
CA ILE A 243 -18.15 7.51 -0.52
C ILE A 243 -17.58 6.15 -0.96
N ALA A 244 -16.27 5.94 -0.83
CA ALA A 244 -15.64 4.69 -1.23
C ALA A 244 -16.08 3.49 -0.37
N LEU A 245 -16.17 3.68 0.95
CA LEU A 245 -16.61 2.66 1.89
C LEU A 245 -18.09 2.30 1.72
N SER A 246 -18.94 3.30 1.47
CA SER A 246 -20.36 3.07 1.16
C SER A 246 -20.53 2.25 -0.11
N TYR A 247 -19.77 2.60 -1.15
CA TYR A 247 -19.78 1.84 -2.40
C TYR A 247 -19.37 0.37 -2.17
N LEU A 248 -18.33 0.12 -1.37
CA LEU A 248 -17.93 -1.24 -0.99
C LEU A 248 -19.02 -1.95 -0.18
N GLN A 249 -19.59 -1.31 0.84
CA GLN A 249 -20.64 -1.88 1.69
C GLN A 249 -21.88 -2.28 0.88
N GLU A 250 -22.24 -1.48 -0.13
CA GLU A 250 -23.39 -1.73 -1.00
C GLU A 250 -23.13 -2.81 -2.05
N ASN A 251 -21.90 -2.95 -2.54
CA ASN A 251 -21.58 -3.74 -3.74
C ASN A 251 -20.69 -4.96 -3.49
N MET A 252 -20.15 -5.14 -2.29
CA MET A 252 -19.26 -6.24 -1.91
C MET A 252 -19.77 -6.94 -0.64
N PRO A 253 -20.51 -8.06 -0.77
CA PRO A 253 -20.96 -8.82 0.39
C PRO A 253 -19.79 -9.55 1.05
N ARG A 254 -19.93 -9.88 2.35
CA ARG A 254 -18.95 -10.64 3.13
C ARG A 254 -17.55 -10.04 3.08
N ALA A 255 -17.44 -8.78 3.50
CA ALA A 255 -16.18 -8.05 3.43
C ALA A 255 -15.74 -7.47 4.78
N LEU A 256 -14.46 -7.65 5.08
CA LEU A 256 -13.77 -6.97 6.16
C LEU A 256 -12.80 -5.95 5.55
N ILE A 257 -13.07 -4.66 5.75
CA ILE A 257 -12.22 -3.60 5.27
C ILE A 257 -11.20 -3.26 6.35
N ASN A 258 -9.92 -3.41 6.02
CA ASN A 258 -8.78 -3.14 6.89
C ASN A 258 -8.18 -1.78 6.52
N LEU A 259 -8.67 -0.71 7.15
CA LEU A 259 -8.19 0.66 6.92
C LEU A 259 -6.87 0.91 7.64
N VAL A 260 -5.89 1.45 6.92
CA VAL A 260 -4.60 1.88 7.45
C VAL A 260 -4.48 3.38 7.15
N PRO A 261 -4.41 4.25 8.17
CA PRO A 261 -4.16 5.68 7.96
C PRO A 261 -2.80 5.87 7.26
N PRO A 262 -2.63 6.93 6.45
CA PRO A 262 -1.33 7.25 5.85
C PRO A 262 -0.28 7.51 6.93
N LEU A 263 0.98 7.18 6.64
CA LEU A 263 2.10 7.52 7.52
C LEU A 263 2.24 9.04 7.65
N ASP A 264 2.75 9.51 8.79
CA ASP A 264 3.10 10.93 8.96
C ASP A 264 4.32 11.25 8.07
N VAL A 265 4.05 11.87 6.92
CA VAL A 265 5.08 12.23 5.93
C VAL A 265 6.08 13.27 6.47
N THR A 266 5.76 13.97 7.56
CA THR A 266 6.71 14.90 8.19
C THR A 266 7.92 14.17 8.78
N ASN A 267 7.78 12.89 9.11
CA ASN A 267 8.87 12.09 9.67
C ASN A 267 10.06 12.01 8.71
N ILE A 268 9.86 12.08 7.39
CA ILE A 268 10.94 12.05 6.39
C ILE A 268 12.01 13.14 6.66
N LYS A 269 11.63 14.28 7.28
CA LYS A 269 12.57 15.34 7.67
C LYS A 269 13.54 14.95 8.77
N SER A 270 13.24 13.90 9.53
CA SER A 270 14.13 13.37 10.59
C SER A 270 15.23 12.45 10.06
N ILE A 271 15.27 12.17 8.75
CA ILE A 271 16.34 11.38 8.15
C ILE A 271 17.65 12.19 8.17
N THR A 272 18.64 11.72 8.93
CA THR A 272 19.90 12.46 9.15
C THR A 272 20.99 12.21 8.11
N ASN A 273 20.87 11.12 7.35
CA ASN A 273 21.87 10.62 6.41
C ASN A 273 21.30 10.39 5.00
N ALA A 274 20.30 11.18 4.59
CA ALA A 274 19.69 11.09 3.27
C ALA A 274 20.69 11.49 2.17
N ALA A 275 20.92 10.59 1.21
CA ALA A 275 21.76 10.86 0.04
C ALA A 275 21.16 11.98 -0.85
N PRO A 276 21.98 12.69 -1.65
CA PRO A 276 21.50 13.76 -2.53
C PRO A 276 20.37 13.34 -3.46
N GLU A 277 20.40 12.10 -3.97
CA GLU A 277 19.37 11.54 -4.83
C GLU A 277 18.04 11.39 -4.08
N CYS A 278 18.07 10.98 -2.81
CA CYS A 278 16.87 10.94 -1.96
C CYS A 278 16.32 12.35 -1.72
N GLN A 279 17.19 13.32 -1.42
CA GLN A 279 16.76 14.71 -1.22
C GLN A 279 16.12 15.30 -2.49
N MET A 280 16.66 14.98 -3.66
CA MET A 280 16.04 15.35 -4.94
C MET A 280 14.69 14.66 -5.12
N PHE A 281 14.60 13.37 -4.82
CA PHE A 281 13.35 12.61 -4.92
C PHE A 281 12.26 13.17 -4.00
N PHE A 282 12.59 13.56 -2.76
CA PHE A 282 11.63 14.18 -1.84
C PHE A 282 11.00 15.45 -2.42
N ARG A 283 11.79 16.28 -3.11
CA ARG A 283 11.30 17.52 -3.77
C ARG A 283 10.36 17.25 -4.92
N VAL A 284 10.44 16.06 -5.55
CA VAL A 284 9.58 15.67 -6.67
C VAL A 284 8.33 14.93 -6.16
N ALA A 285 8.52 13.88 -5.36
CA ALA A 285 7.44 13.01 -4.90
C ALA A 285 6.62 13.62 -3.76
N CYS A 286 7.22 14.52 -2.96
CA CYS A 286 6.59 15.19 -1.84
C CYS A 286 6.85 16.70 -1.85
N SER A 287 6.65 17.30 -3.02
CA SER A 287 6.94 18.71 -3.32
C SER A 287 6.24 19.69 -2.39
N CYS A 288 5.08 19.33 -1.82
CA CYS A 288 4.41 20.17 -0.85
C CYS A 288 5.26 20.38 0.42
N PHE A 289 5.87 19.32 0.97
CA PHE A 289 6.65 19.42 2.21
C PHE A 289 8.10 19.85 2.04
N PHE A 290 8.69 19.49 0.89
CA PHE A 290 10.11 19.69 0.60
C PHE A 290 10.38 20.80 -0.42
N GLY A 291 9.32 21.43 -0.95
CA GLY A 291 9.39 22.64 -1.76
C GLY A 291 9.18 23.92 -0.94
N PRO A 292 9.29 25.11 -1.58
CA PRO A 292 9.26 26.40 -0.88
C PRO A 292 7.98 26.67 -0.08
N ARG A 293 6.82 26.17 -0.53
CA ARG A 293 5.54 26.33 0.19
C ARG A 293 5.52 25.55 1.51
N GLY A 294 6.17 24.38 1.54
CA GLY A 294 6.32 23.55 2.72
C GLY A 294 7.04 24.27 3.84
N GLU A 295 8.14 24.94 3.53
CA GLU A 295 9.03 25.55 4.53
C GLU A 295 8.31 26.57 5.42
N TYR A 296 7.32 27.29 4.89
CA TYR A 296 6.53 28.29 5.63
C TYR A 296 5.37 27.70 6.46
N GLY A 297 4.84 26.54 6.05
CA GLY A 297 3.58 25.98 6.59
C GLY A 297 3.73 24.80 7.55
N GLN A 298 4.94 24.45 7.99
CA GLN A 298 5.23 23.16 8.65
C GLN A 298 4.32 22.81 9.83
N GLU A 299 4.15 23.71 10.79
CA GLU A 299 3.34 23.44 11.98
C GLU A 299 1.85 23.30 11.63
N VAL A 300 1.35 24.14 10.72
CA VAL A 300 -0.04 24.06 10.23
C VAL A 300 -0.26 22.75 9.48
N PHE A 301 0.66 22.38 8.60
CA PHE A 301 0.58 21.15 7.80
C PHE A 301 0.62 19.90 8.67
N LYS A 302 1.49 19.88 9.68
CA LYS A 302 1.53 18.79 10.66
C LYS A 302 0.20 18.66 11.42
N LYS A 303 -0.44 19.78 11.78
CA LYS A 303 -1.77 19.76 12.41
C LYS A 303 -2.83 19.21 11.45
N ILE A 304 -2.85 19.65 10.19
CA ILE A 304 -3.80 19.18 9.17
C ILE A 304 -3.62 17.70 8.86
N ILE A 305 -2.39 17.20 8.77
CA ILE A 305 -2.10 15.76 8.62
C ILE A 305 -2.71 14.98 9.78
N LYS A 306 -2.45 15.40 11.02
CA LYS A 306 -2.99 14.71 12.21
C LYS A 306 -4.51 14.72 12.23
N MET A 307 -5.14 15.85 11.89
CA MET A 307 -6.60 15.92 11.76
C MET A 307 -7.12 14.95 10.69
N SER A 308 -6.48 14.92 9.51
CA SER A 308 -6.87 14.02 8.42
C SER A 308 -6.66 12.54 8.76
N GLN A 309 -5.59 12.22 9.49
CA GLN A 309 -5.33 10.87 10.01
C GLN A 309 -6.37 10.44 11.04
N GLN A 310 -6.86 11.36 11.89
CA GLN A 310 -7.87 11.08 12.90
C GLN A 310 -9.22 10.69 12.29
N ILE A 311 -9.56 11.22 11.11
CA ILE A 311 -10.77 10.85 10.35
C ILE A 311 -10.89 9.33 10.15
N TYR A 312 -9.78 8.62 9.93
CA TYR A 312 -9.79 7.16 9.77
C TYR A 312 -10.35 6.42 11.00
N PHE A 313 -10.18 6.98 12.20
CA PHE A 313 -10.72 6.41 13.44
C PHE A 313 -12.18 6.81 13.65
N GLU A 314 -12.49 8.08 13.35
CA GLU A 314 -13.85 8.61 13.47
C GLU A 314 -14.83 7.89 12.54
N ILE A 315 -14.40 7.55 11.33
CA ILE A 315 -15.21 6.78 10.37
C ILE A 315 -15.53 5.38 10.89
N VAL A 316 -14.57 4.68 11.52
CA VAL A 316 -14.78 3.33 12.04
C VAL A 316 -15.71 3.32 13.27
N ASN A 317 -15.69 4.40 14.06
CA ASN A 317 -16.59 4.57 15.21
C ASN A 317 -17.99 5.08 14.81
N ASN A 318 -18.27 5.25 13.52
CA ASN A 318 -19.59 5.63 13.04
C ASN A 318 -20.49 4.40 12.89
N ASP A 319 -21.70 4.47 13.45
CA ASP A 319 -22.71 3.39 13.40
C ASP A 319 -23.02 2.89 11.97
N ARG A 320 -22.77 3.72 10.94
CA ARG A 320 -22.95 3.38 9.53
C ARG A 320 -22.27 2.06 9.12
N TYR A 321 -21.14 1.73 9.72
CA TYR A 321 -20.38 0.52 9.39
C TYR A 321 -20.42 -0.56 10.49
N ALA A 322 -21.15 -0.31 11.57
CA ALA A 322 -21.24 -1.22 12.72
C ALA A 322 -22.42 -2.20 12.61
N ASN A 323 -23.48 -1.84 11.88
CA ASN A 323 -24.77 -2.52 11.95
C ASN A 323 -24.99 -3.63 10.91
N LYS A 324 -23.99 -3.96 10.08
CA LYS A 324 -24.13 -4.95 9.00
C LYS A 324 -23.40 -6.24 9.35
N GLU A 325 -24.15 -7.35 9.41
CA GLU A 325 -23.59 -8.65 9.80
C GLU A 325 -22.49 -9.15 8.85
N ASP A 326 -22.58 -8.87 7.55
CA ASP A 326 -21.63 -9.36 6.56
C ASP A 326 -20.60 -8.30 6.09
N PHE A 327 -20.52 -7.16 6.78
CA PHE A 327 -19.58 -6.10 6.44
C PHE A 327 -19.07 -5.37 7.69
N ALA A 328 -17.75 -5.27 7.86
CA ALA A 328 -17.17 -4.41 8.88
C ALA A 328 -15.96 -3.64 8.35
N VAL A 329 -15.68 -2.53 9.01
CA VAL A 329 -14.48 -1.72 8.79
C VAL A 329 -13.68 -1.71 10.09
N VAL A 330 -12.38 -1.96 10.00
CA VAL A 330 -11.45 -1.89 11.14
C VAL A 330 -10.29 -0.98 10.81
N VAL A 331 -9.74 -0.30 11.81
CA VAL A 331 -8.59 0.59 11.65
C VAL A 331 -7.33 -0.01 12.25
N GLN A 332 -6.22 0.09 11.53
CA GLN A 332 -4.89 -0.34 11.95
C GLN A 332 -4.03 0.87 12.33
N PRO A 333 -3.80 1.15 13.61
CA PRO A 333 -3.22 2.42 14.06
C PRO A 333 -1.69 2.52 13.92
N PHE A 334 -1.02 1.47 13.44
CA PHE A 334 0.44 1.40 13.53
C PHE A 334 1.18 2.46 12.72
N SER A 335 0.56 2.96 11.65
CA SER A 335 1.16 3.96 10.76
C SER A 335 1.31 5.34 11.41
N LEU A 336 0.45 5.69 12.37
CA LEU A 336 0.45 7.02 13.01
C LEU A 336 1.69 7.30 13.85
N ASN A 337 2.25 6.25 14.47
CA ASN A 337 3.39 6.35 15.38
C ASN A 337 4.63 5.65 14.82
N ALA A 338 4.65 5.38 13.51
CA ALA A 338 5.81 4.82 12.85
C ALA A 338 6.97 5.81 12.93
N LYS A 339 8.08 5.41 13.56
CA LYS A 339 9.31 6.18 13.68
C LYS A 339 10.43 5.43 13.00
N PHE A 340 11.41 6.15 12.47
CA PHE A 340 12.61 5.52 11.98
C PHE A 340 13.41 4.89 13.11
N HIS A 341 14.02 3.75 12.81
CA HIS A 341 15.06 3.19 13.64
C HIS A 341 16.37 3.96 13.41
N TYR A 342 17.24 3.93 14.40
CA TYR A 342 18.56 4.56 14.34
C TYR A 342 19.63 3.48 14.51
N THR A 343 20.76 3.69 13.85
CA THR A 343 21.95 2.85 13.95
C THR A 343 23.19 3.72 14.14
N THR A 344 24.28 3.11 14.58
CA THR A 344 25.53 3.82 14.86
C THR A 344 26.49 3.67 13.68
N LYS A 345 26.99 4.79 13.15
CA LYS A 345 28.00 4.82 12.08
C LYS A 345 29.18 5.68 12.55
N GLY A 346 30.29 5.02 12.93
CA GLY A 346 31.35 5.68 13.69
C GLY A 346 30.80 6.16 15.03
N ASP A 347 31.05 7.41 15.39
CA ASP A 347 30.55 8.01 16.65
C ASP A 347 29.19 8.72 16.51
N LYS A 348 28.50 8.57 15.36
CA LYS A 348 27.24 9.26 15.07
C LYS A 348 26.07 8.29 15.04
N ASN A 349 24.97 8.66 15.70
CA ASN A 349 23.67 8.03 15.49
C ASN A 349 23.04 8.56 14.20
N VAL A 350 22.76 7.66 13.27
CA VAL A 350 22.18 7.96 11.96
C VAL A 350 20.90 7.16 11.75
N THR A 351 20.05 7.61 10.84
CA THR A 351 18.84 6.87 10.49
C THR A 351 19.19 5.53 9.85
N ASP A 352 18.52 4.46 10.28
CA ASP A 352 18.60 3.16 9.62
C ASP A 352 17.73 3.19 8.34
N LEU A 353 18.39 3.31 7.20
CA LEU A 353 17.74 3.36 5.88
C LEU A 353 17.37 1.97 5.33
N SER A 354 17.58 0.90 6.11
CA SER A 354 17.26 -0.46 5.67
C SER A 354 15.76 -0.73 5.58
N ASP A 355 14.94 0.01 6.31
CA ASP A 355 13.47 -0.09 6.26
C ASP A 355 12.87 0.68 5.06
N LEU A 356 13.68 1.47 4.36
CA LEU A 356 13.27 2.29 3.24
C LEU A 356 13.78 1.73 1.91
N ALA A 357 13.05 2.00 0.83
CA ALA A 357 13.51 1.77 -0.54
C ALA A 357 14.74 2.63 -0.87
N ALA A 358 15.28 2.48 -2.08
CA ALA A 358 16.43 3.26 -2.54
C ALA A 358 16.14 4.77 -2.67
N ASP A 359 14.87 5.16 -2.71
CA ASP A 359 14.42 6.55 -2.78
C ASP A 359 14.24 7.23 -1.41
N CYS A 360 14.47 6.49 -0.31
CA CYS A 360 14.27 6.93 1.06
C CYS A 360 12.84 7.40 1.39
N LEU A 361 11.85 7.08 0.56
CA LEU A 361 10.44 7.48 0.71
C LEU A 361 9.54 6.26 0.86
N HIS A 362 9.62 5.32 -0.09
CA HIS A 362 8.85 4.08 -0.03
C HIS A 362 9.48 3.08 0.95
N LEU A 363 8.73 2.05 1.31
CA LEU A 363 9.22 1.00 2.19
C LEU A 363 10.06 -0.01 1.40
N SER A 364 11.15 -0.49 2.00
CA SER A 364 11.82 -1.69 1.49
C SER A 364 10.98 -2.94 1.78
N GLN A 365 11.41 -4.10 1.29
CA GLN A 365 10.83 -5.38 1.69
C GLN A 365 10.86 -5.55 3.22
N LYS A 366 11.97 -5.19 3.88
CA LYS A 366 12.06 -5.18 5.35
C LYS A 366 11.04 -4.21 5.97
N GLY A 367 10.88 -3.01 5.43
CA GLY A 367 9.86 -2.05 5.86
C GLY A 367 8.44 -2.60 5.74
N HIS A 368 8.12 -3.27 4.63
CA HIS A 368 6.84 -3.97 4.45
C HIS A 368 6.65 -5.08 5.50
N ALA A 369 7.68 -5.89 5.76
CA ALA A 369 7.64 -6.93 6.78
C ALA A 369 7.39 -6.35 8.19
N LEU A 370 8.00 -5.21 8.52
CA LEU A 370 7.74 -4.48 9.77
C LEU A 370 6.29 -4.00 9.86
N GLY A 371 5.75 -3.45 8.77
CA GLY A 371 4.33 -3.09 8.66
C GLY A 371 3.42 -4.28 8.96
N THR A 372 3.69 -5.44 8.36
CA THR A 372 2.93 -6.66 8.64
C THR A 372 3.00 -7.10 10.11
N ARG A 373 4.16 -7.00 10.77
CA ARG A 373 4.29 -7.34 12.21
C ARG A 373 3.46 -6.44 13.12
N LYS A 374 3.14 -5.23 12.66
CA LYS A 374 2.39 -4.23 13.42
C LYS A 374 0.89 -4.26 13.16
N LEU A 375 0.42 -5.06 12.19
CA LEU A 375 -0.99 -5.35 12.04
C LEU A 375 -1.48 -5.95 13.35
N LYS A 376 -2.42 -5.26 14.01
CA LYS A 376 -3.04 -5.79 15.21
C LYS A 376 -3.92 -6.97 14.81
N LYS A 377 -4.13 -7.88 15.76
CA LYS A 377 -5.21 -8.87 15.64
C LYS A 377 -6.46 -8.11 15.23
N LEU A 378 -7.10 -8.54 14.13
CA LEU A 378 -8.43 -8.08 13.77
C LEU A 378 -9.26 -8.20 15.06
N PRO A 379 -9.88 -7.11 15.56
CA PRO A 379 -10.63 -7.17 16.80
C PRO A 379 -11.58 -8.38 16.76
N ARG A 380 -11.80 -9.03 17.90
CA ARG A 380 -13.10 -9.68 18.09
C ARG A 380 -14.09 -8.54 17.92
N LEU A 381 -14.69 -8.43 16.73
CA LEU A 381 -15.66 -7.39 16.42
C LEU A 381 -16.76 -7.58 17.47
N TYR A 382 -16.81 -6.62 18.38
CA TYR A 382 -17.45 -6.55 19.69
C TYR A 382 -18.40 -7.69 20.10
N SER A 383 -18.21 -8.13 21.36
CA SER A 383 -19.04 -9.07 22.12
C SER A 383 -20.51 -8.68 22.19
#